data_AF-A0A1X0XI58-F1
#
_entry.id   AF-A0A1X0XI58-F1
#
_cell.length_a   1.000
_cell.length_b   1.000
_cell.length_c   1.000
_cell.angle_alpha   90.00
_cell.angle_beta   90.00
_cell.angle_gamma   90.00
#
_symmetry.space_group_name_H-M   'P 1'
#
loop_
_entity.id
_entity.type
_entity.pdbx_description
1 polymer ?
#
loop_
_entity_poly.entity_id
_entity_poly.type
_entity_poly.pdbx_seq_one_letter_code
_entity_poly.pdbx_strand_id
1 'polypeptide(L)' 'MVSEPLHSSRQAPKLPPARIQDLTMLVRVPGRPEAIRAFTDAEHALAEHYASQEGGVITTLGSD' A
#
# COMPACT_ATOMS: atom_id res chain seq x y z
N MET A 1 40.83 -13.05 6.93
CA MET A 1 39.60 -13.34 6.17
C MET A 1 38.43 -12.78 6.97
N VAL A 2 37.83 -11.69 6.50
CA VAL A 2 36.62 -11.14 7.12
C VAL A 2 35.43 -11.82 6.44
N SER A 3 34.66 -12.58 7.20
CA SER A 3 33.42 -13.20 6.71
C SER A 3 32.32 -12.16 6.78
N GLU A 4 31.88 -11.63 5.64
CA GLU A 4 30.66 -10.82 5.55
C GLU A 4 29.46 -11.66 5.98
N PRO A 5 28.55 -11.14 6.82
CA PRO A 5 27.41 -11.92 7.23
C PRO A 5 26.33 -11.89 6.15
N LEU A 6 25.98 -13.09 5.65
CA LEU A 6 24.89 -13.34 4.72
C LEU A 6 23.55 -13.04 5.39
N HIS A 7 23.11 -11.78 5.42
CA HIS A 7 21.80 -11.40 5.94
C HIS A 7 20.85 -10.95 4.83
N SER A 8 20.68 -11.75 3.78
CA SER A 8 19.53 -11.57 2.89
C SER A 8 18.31 -12.26 3.50
N SER A 9 17.65 -11.64 4.47
CA SER A 9 16.33 -12.12 4.91
C SER A 9 15.32 -11.80 3.79
N ARG A 10 14.75 -12.83 3.15
CA ARG A 10 13.59 -12.61 2.27
C ARG A 10 12.42 -12.17 3.14
N GLN A 11 11.99 -10.93 2.98
CA GLN A 11 10.76 -10.44 3.60
C GLN A 11 9.59 -10.88 2.74
N ALA A 12 8.72 -11.73 3.30
CA ALA A 12 7.46 -12.05 2.66
C ALA A 12 6.51 -10.84 2.74
N PRO A 13 5.72 -10.57 1.69
CA PRO A 13 4.67 -9.57 1.77
C PRO A 13 3.71 -9.89 2.93
N LYS A 14 3.37 -8.87 3.73
CA LYS A 14 2.38 -9.01 4.82
C LYS A 14 0.94 -9.08 4.31
N LEU A 15 0.73 -8.61 3.09
CA LEU A 15 -0.59 -8.53 2.47
C LEU A 15 -0.77 -9.66 1.45
N PRO A 16 -2.01 -10.13 1.26
CA PRO A 16 -2.32 -11.03 0.17
C PRO A 16 -1.85 -10.45 -1.17
N PRO A 17 -1.40 -11.30 -2.11
CA PRO A 17 -1.06 -10.83 -3.44
C PRO A 17 -2.32 -10.28 -4.14
N ALA A 18 -2.22 -9.05 -4.63
CA ALA A 18 -3.20 -8.42 -5.51
C ALA A 18 -2.57 -8.17 -6.88
N ARG A 19 -3.35 -8.28 -7.97
CA ARG A 19 -2.84 -7.91 -9.29
C ARG A 19 -2.87 -6.40 -9.42
N ILE A 20 -1.87 -5.83 -10.10
CA ILE A 20 -1.76 -4.38 -10.29
C ILE A 20 -3.03 -3.81 -10.97
N GLN A 21 -3.59 -4.53 -11.94
CA GLN A 21 -4.83 -4.16 -12.64
C GLN A 21 -6.07 -4.10 -11.75
N ASP A 22 -6.06 -4.73 -10.58
CA ASP A 22 -7.21 -4.76 -9.66
C ASP A 22 -7.18 -3.56 -8.70
N LEU A 23 -6.07 -2.80 -8.66
CA LEU A 23 -5.92 -1.61 -7.81
C LEU A 23 -6.60 -0.41 -8.48
N THR A 24 -7.68 0.06 -7.86
CA THR A 24 -8.51 1.15 -8.39
C THR A 24 -8.50 2.39 -7.51
N MET A 25 -7.91 2.32 -6.32
CA MET A 25 -7.89 3.41 -5.35
C MET A 25 -6.51 3.59 -4.70
N LEU A 26 -6.16 4.85 -4.45
CA LEU A 26 -4.95 5.24 -3.72
C LEU A 26 -5.33 6.17 -2.57
N VAL A 27 -4.98 5.81 -1.34
CA VAL A 27 -5.03 6.71 -0.18
C VAL A 27 -3.67 7.37 -0.01
N ARG A 28 -3.65 8.70 0.00
CA ARG A 28 -2.45 9.51 0.26
C ARG A 28 -2.64 10.28 1.57
N VAL A 29 -1.67 10.17 2.47
CA VAL A 29 -1.67 10.94 3.73
C VAL A 29 -0.74 12.16 3.55
N PRO A 30 -1.26 13.40 3.60
CA PRO A 30 -0.44 14.59 3.45
C PRO A 30 0.71 14.64 4.47
N GLY A 31 1.92 14.92 3.99
CA GLY A 31 3.11 14.98 4.84
C GLY A 31 3.68 13.64 5.29
N ARG A 32 3.07 12.51 4.91
CA ARG A 32 3.48 11.15 5.30
C ARG A 32 3.53 10.21 4.07
N PRO A 33 4.50 10.38 3.15
CA PRO A 33 4.59 9.58 1.93
C PRO A 33 4.75 8.07 2.21
N GLU A 34 5.30 7.69 3.35
CA GLU A 34 5.42 6.30 3.80
C GLU A 34 4.08 5.64 4.17
N ALA A 35 3.02 6.45 4.37
CA ALA A 35 1.67 5.99 4.68
C ALA A 35 0.76 5.91 3.45
N ILE A 36 1.31 6.03 2.24
CA ILE A 36 0.53 5.84 1.00
C ILE A 36 0.14 4.36 0.86
N ARG A 37 -1.12 4.10 0.51
CA ARG A 37 -1.62 2.73 0.33
C ARG A 37 -2.62 2.62 -0.82
N ALA A 38 -2.48 1.56 -1.61
CA ALA A 38 -3.40 1.24 -2.70
C ALA A 38 -4.41 0.17 -2.28
N PHE A 39 -5.59 0.22 -2.87
CA PHE A 39 -6.73 -0.66 -2.57
C PHE A 39 -7.41 -1.11 -3.86
N THR A 40 -7.96 -2.31 -3.82
CA THR A 40 -8.86 -2.82 -4.85
C THR A 40 -10.27 -2.28 -4.65
N ASP A 41 -11.13 -2.40 -5.67
CA ASP A 41 -12.54 -2.02 -5.59
C ASP A 41 -13.29 -2.77 -4.46
N ALA A 42 -12.97 -4.05 -4.28
CA ALA A 42 -13.51 -4.87 -3.19
C ALA A 42 -13.10 -4.38 -1.79
N GLU A 43 -12.05 -3.58 -1.67
CA GLU A 43 -11.52 -3.04 -0.42
C GLU A 43 -11.97 -1.60 -0.14
N HIS A 44 -12.99 -1.09 -0.84
CA HIS A 44 -13.47 0.30 -0.69
C HIS A 44 -13.70 0.74 0.77
N ALA A 45 -14.45 -0.07 1.54
CA ALA A 45 -14.72 0.23 2.95
C ALA A 45 -13.43 0.27 3.80
N LEU A 46 -12.42 -0.52 3.45
CA LEU A 46 -11.12 -0.49 4.13
C LEU A 46 -10.33 0.77 3.75
N ALA A 47 -10.42 1.22 2.50
CA ALA A 47 -9.81 2.46 2.05
C ALA A 47 -10.41 3.67 2.79
N GLU A 48 -11.74 3.73 2.91
CA GLU A 48 -12.46 4.76 3.68
C GLU A 48 -12.07 4.75 5.15
N HIS A 49 -12.06 3.57 5.77
CA HIS A 49 -11.62 3.43 7.15
C HIS A 49 -10.19 3.94 7.34
N TYR A 50 -9.25 3.48 6.50
CA TYR A 50 -7.84 3.88 6.56
C TYR A 50 -7.67 5.40 6.37
N ALA A 51 -8.35 5.98 5.38
CA ALA A 51 -8.34 7.42 5.14
C ALA A 51 -8.87 8.21 6.35
N SER A 52 -9.97 7.78 6.96
CA SER A 52 -10.51 8.43 8.16
C SER A 52 -9.56 8.36 9.36
N GLN A 53 -8.88 7.22 9.55
CA GLN A 53 -7.98 7.00 10.69
C GLN A 53 -6.67 7.79 10.55
N GLU A 54 -6.11 7.84 9.34
CA GLU A 54 -4.79 8.46 9.10
C GLU A 54 -4.87 9.91 8.61
N GLY A 55 -6.07 10.45 8.36
CA GLY A 55 -6.25 11.75 7.70
C GLY A 55 -5.87 11.73 6.22
N GLY A 56 -6.09 10.58 5.56
CA GLY A 56 -5.77 10.35 4.16
C GLY A 56 -6.84 10.85 3.19
N VAL A 57 -6.43 11.05 1.94
CA VAL A 57 -7.30 11.42 0.80
C VAL A 57 -7.33 10.25 -0.18
N ILE A 58 -8.54 9.76 -0.48
CA ILE A 58 -8.76 8.73 -1.51
C ILE A 58 -8.72 9.39 -2.90
N THR A 59 -8.02 8.77 -3.83
CA THR A 59 -8.02 9.11 -5.26
C THR A 59 -8.30 7.85 -6.07
N THR A 60 -9.30 7.92 -6.95
CA THR A 60 -9.59 6.83 -7.89
C THR A 60 -8.55 6.80 -9.00
N LEU A 61 -7.99 5.63 -9.26
CA LEU A 61 -7.04 5.36 -10.34
C LEU A 61 -7.87 5.00 -11.58
N GLY A 62 -8.30 6.02 -12.32
CA GLY A 62 -8.92 5.83 -13.63
C GLY A 62 -7.89 5.46 -14.69
N SER A 63 -8.35 4.79 -15.75
CA SER A 63 -7.64 4.79 -17.03
C SER A 63 -7.99 6.10 -17.74
N ASP A 64 -7.10 7.08 -17.67
CA ASP A 64 -7.10 8.19 -18.65
C ASP A 64 -6.63 7.63 -20.02
#